data_AF-A0A2H9MJQ7-F1
#
_entry.id   AF-A0A2H9MJQ7-F1
#
_cell.length_a   1.000
_cell.length_b   1.000
_cell.length_c   1.000
_cell.angle_alpha   90.00
_cell.angle_beta   90.00
_cell.angle_gamma   90.00
#
_symmetry.space_group_name_H-M   'P 1'
#
loop_
_entity.id
_entity.type
_entity.pdbx_description
1 polymer ?
#
loop_
_entity_poly.entity_id
_entity_poly.type
_entity_poly.pdbx_seq_one_letter_code
_entity_poly.pdbx_strand_id
1 'polypeptide(L)'
;VADALSRKGESIANDIYELLSHTAVGKKKNKPIVENMLLNAAFLVEKEKEKEFDEKVNEAEKKYGDKVTFKYVLSPPYNFVSIRGR
;
A
#
# COMPACT_ATOMS: atom_id res chain seq x y z
N VAL A 1 22.73 -12.41 7.69
CA VAL A 1 21.42 -13.01 7.33
C VAL A 1 20.28 -12.02 7.50
N ALA A 2 20.24 -11.25 8.59
CA ALA A 2 19.25 -10.18 8.81
C ALA A 2 19.17 -9.16 7.65
N ASP A 3 20.30 -8.68 7.14
CA ASP A 3 20.33 -7.70 6.04
C ASP A 3 19.71 -8.20 4.72
N ALA A 4 19.92 -9.47 4.39
CA ALA A 4 19.38 -10.05 3.16
C ALA A 4 17.85 -10.23 3.26
N LEU A 5 17.35 -10.57 4.44
CA LEU A 5 15.92 -10.68 4.70
C LEU A 5 15.24 -9.30 4.67
N SER A 6 15.86 -8.28 5.27
CA SER A 6 15.37 -6.90 5.23
C SER A 6 15.28 -6.38 3.80
N ARG A 7 16.36 -6.53 3.02
CA ARG A 7 16.39 -6.10 1.61
C ARG A 7 15.31 -6.76 0.76
N LYS A 8 15.06 -8.05 1.00
CA LYS A 8 14.00 -8.78 0.29
C LYS A 8 12.61 -8.26 0.67
N GLY A 9 12.38 -7.99 1.95
CA GLY A 9 11.12 -7.39 2.43
C GLY A 9 10.89 -5.99 1.86
N GLU A 10 11.93 -5.15 1.84
CA GLU A 10 11.89 -3.81 1.24
C GLU A 10 11.61 -3.85 -0.27
N SER A 11 12.24 -4.78 -1.00
CA SER A 11 11.96 -4.97 -2.43
C SER A 11 10.50 -5.34 -2.67
N ILE A 12 9.95 -6.29 -1.90
CA ILE A 12 8.54 -6.69 -2.00
C ILE A 12 7.62 -5.49 -1.71
N ALA A 13 7.90 -4.73 -0.65
CA ALA A 13 7.12 -3.55 -0.29
C ALA A 13 7.15 -2.48 -1.38
N ASN A 14 8.31 -2.23 -2.00
CA ASN A 14 8.45 -1.26 -3.07
C ASN A 14 7.73 -1.73 -4.34
N ASP A 15 7.84 -3.02 -4.70
CA ASP A 15 7.13 -3.59 -5.85
C ASP A 15 5.61 -3.44 -5.70
N ILE A 16 5.07 -3.76 -4.53
CA ILE A 16 3.64 -3.61 -4.21
C ILE A 16 3.25 -2.13 -4.29
N TYR A 17 4.05 -1.25 -3.69
CA TYR A 17 3.76 0.18 -3.66
C TYR A 17 3.72 0.77 -5.08
N GLU A 18 4.67 0.44 -5.95
CA GLU A 18 4.70 0.94 -7.32
C GLU A 18 3.57 0.33 -8.16
N LEU A 19 3.28 -0.96 -8.01
CA LEU A 19 2.15 -1.61 -8.70
C LEU A 19 0.82 -0.89 -8.43
N LEU A 20 0.53 -0.59 -7.16
CA LEU A 20 -0.69 0.11 -6.75
C LEU A 20 -0.65 1.62 -7.06
N SER A 21 0.54 2.19 -7.19
CA SER A 21 0.70 3.62 -7.47
C SER A 21 0.20 4.01 -8.86
N HIS A 22 0.25 3.11 -9.84
CA HIS A 22 -0.12 3.41 -11.21
C HIS A 22 -1.63 3.60 -11.42
N THR A 23 -2.46 3.04 -10.55
CA THR A 23 -3.92 3.11 -10.61
C THR A 23 -4.52 4.16 -9.66
N ALA A 24 -3.67 4.79 -8.83
CA ALA A 24 -4.08 5.80 -7.86
C ALA A 24 -3.79 7.22 -8.35
N VAL A 25 -4.70 8.15 -8.09
CA VAL A 25 -4.51 9.60 -8.35
C VAL A 25 -3.76 10.31 -7.22
N GLY A 26 -3.63 9.66 -6.06
CA GLY A 26 -2.81 10.13 -4.95
C GLY A 26 -2.24 8.96 -4.17
N LYS A 27 -1.03 9.11 -3.63
CA LYS A 27 -0.36 8.08 -2.85
C LYS A 27 0.39 8.67 -1.67
N LYS A 28 0.35 7.99 -0.53
CA LYS A 28 1.06 8.41 0.68
C LYS A 28 1.62 7.19 1.40
N LYS A 29 2.93 7.16 1.56
CA LYS A 29 3.62 6.19 2.42
C LYS A 29 3.63 6.73 3.85
N ASN A 30 3.16 5.92 4.79
CA ASN A 30 3.14 6.22 6.22
C ASN A 30 4.22 5.39 6.94
N LYS A 31 4.55 5.78 8.17
CA LYS A 31 5.44 4.96 9.00
C LYS A 31 4.75 3.63 9.33
N PRO A 32 5.48 2.50 9.25
CA PRO A 32 5.01 1.24 9.83
C PRO A 32 4.61 1.44 11.29
N ILE A 33 3.49 0.84 11.69
CA ILE A 33 2.94 0.97 13.04
C ILE A 33 3.40 -0.18 13.93
N VAL A 34 3.70 -1.34 13.33
CA VAL A 34 4.17 -2.54 14.01
C VAL A 34 5.52 -2.97 13.44
N GLU A 35 6.34 -3.63 14.24
CA GLU A 35 7.73 -3.98 13.91
C GLU A 35 7.86 -4.84 12.65
N ASN A 36 6.89 -5.75 12.41
CA ASN A 36 6.88 -6.66 11.27
C ASN A 36 6.15 -6.10 10.03
N MET A 37 5.77 -4.82 10.02
CA MET A 37 5.04 -4.22 8.90
C MET A 37 6.00 -3.67 7.86
N LEU A 38 6.00 -4.28 6.68
CA LEU A 38 6.86 -3.88 5.56
C LEU A 38 6.36 -2.62 4.84
N LEU A 39 5.04 -2.42 4.79
CA LEU A 39 4.42 -1.29 4.11
C LEU A 39 3.18 -0.81 4.85
N ASN A 40 3.10 0.49 5.09
CA ASN A 40 1.88 1.21 5.46
C ASN A 40 1.70 2.32 4.43
N ALA A 41 0.67 2.23 3.60
CA ALA A 41 0.41 3.22 2.56
C ALA A 41 -1.09 3.44 2.38
N ALA A 42 -1.43 4.66 1.97
CA ALA A 42 -2.76 5.04 1.56
C ALA A 42 -2.73 5.47 0.10
N PHE A 43 -3.77 5.09 -0.64
CA PHE A 43 -3.95 5.41 -2.04
C PHE A 43 -5.30 6.11 -2.21
N LEU A 44 -5.31 7.22 -2.92
CA LEU A 44 -6.50 7.92 -3.36
C LEU A 44 -6.80 7.45 -4.77
N VAL A 45 -7.96 6.83 -4.95
CA VAL A 45 -8.37 6.21 -6.22
C VAL A 45 -9.64 6.91 -6.70
N GLU A 46 -9.72 7.15 -8.00
CA GLU A 46 -10.97 7.63 -8.61
C GLU A 46 -12.03 6.54 -8.49
N LYS A 47 -13.27 6.91 -8.15
CA LYS A 47 -14.36 5.95 -7.96
C LYS A 47 -14.56 5.00 -9.15
N GLU A 48 -14.36 5.50 -10.36
CA GLU A 48 -14.49 4.72 -11.61
C GLU A 48 -13.37 3.67 -11.78
N LYS A 49 -12.23 3.86 -11.11
CA LYS A 49 -11.06 2.97 -11.14
C LYS A 49 -10.95 2.06 -9.92
N GLU A 50 -11.92 2.08 -9.02
CA GLU A 50 -11.93 1.25 -7.80
C GLU A 50 -11.74 -0.23 -8.13
N LYS A 51 -12.48 -0.74 -9.13
CA LYS A 51 -12.35 -2.13 -9.57
C LYS A 51 -10.98 -2.47 -10.12
N GLU A 52 -10.39 -1.56 -10.91
CA GLU A 52 -9.03 -1.74 -11.45
C GLU A 52 -7.99 -1.76 -10.31
N PHE A 53 -8.15 -0.90 -9.31
CA PHE A 53 -7.30 -0.89 -8.13
C PHE A 53 -7.42 -2.20 -7.34
N ASP A 54 -8.64 -2.70 -7.12
CA ASP A 54 -8.88 -3.98 -6.46
C ASP A 54 -8.25 -5.15 -7.22
N GLU A 55 -8.31 -5.14 -8.56
CA GLU A 55 -7.63 -6.13 -9.40
C GLU A 55 -6.10 -6.10 -9.20
N LYS A 56 -5.51 -4.90 -9.05
CA LYS A 56 -4.07 -4.75 -8.72
C LYS A 56 -3.71 -5.20 -7.31
N VAL A 57 -4.59 -4.99 -6.33
CA VAL A 57 -4.40 -5.55 -4.97
C VAL A 57 -4.41 -7.08 -5.03
N ASN A 58 -5.36 -7.67 -5.77
CA ASN A 58 -5.42 -9.12 -5.96
C ASN A 58 -4.21 -9.66 -6.72
N GLU A 59 -3.68 -8.93 -7.70
CA GLU A 59 -2.44 -9.28 -8.41
C GLU A 59 -1.25 -9.30 -7.45
N ALA A 60 -1.13 -8.30 -6.57
CA ALA A 60 -0.09 -8.23 -5.55
C ALA A 60 -0.21 -9.39 -4.55
N GLU A 61 -1.42 -9.69 -4.09
CA GLU A 61 -1.69 -10.77 -3.14
C GLU A 61 -1.39 -12.14 -3.75
N LYS A 62 -1.76 -12.38 -5.01
CA LYS A 62 -1.36 -13.61 -5.73
C LYS A 62 0.16 -13.77 -5.85
N LYS A 63 0.89 -12.67 -6.04
CA LYS A 63 2.34 -12.70 -6.24
C LYS A 63 3.14 -12.85 -4.93
N TYR A 64 2.63 -12.30 -3.83
CA TYR A 64 3.38 -12.20 -2.57
C TYR A 64 2.66 -12.75 -1.33
N GLY A 65 1.43 -13.27 -1.44
CA GLY A 65 0.61 -13.73 -0.32
C GLY A 65 1.24 -14.84 0.52
N ASP A 66 2.08 -15.68 -0.09
CA ASP A 66 2.85 -16.71 0.63
C ASP A 66 4.01 -16.13 1.48
N LYS A 67 4.33 -14.84 1.28
CA LYS A 67 5.48 -14.16 1.89
C LYS A 67 5.08 -13.03 2.83
N VAL A 68 3.92 -12.40 2.59
CA VAL A 68 3.44 -11.24 3.35
C VAL A 68 1.93 -11.32 3.53
N THR A 69 1.43 -10.83 4.67
CA THR A 69 -0.01 -10.71 4.91
C THR A 69 -0.50 -9.33 4.48
N PHE A 70 -1.55 -9.30 3.66
CA PHE A 70 -2.20 -8.07 3.24
C PHE A 70 -3.30 -7.68 4.22
N LYS A 71 -3.38 -6.39 4.53
CA LYS A 71 -4.53 -5.78 5.20
C LYS A 71 -5.01 -4.61 4.36
N TYR A 72 -6.04 -4.85 3.58
CA TYR A 72 -6.69 -3.85 2.74
C TYR A 72 -7.93 -3.32 3.44
N VAL A 73 -7.99 -2.00 3.67
CA VAL A 73 -9.07 -1.35 4.42
C VAL A 73 -9.47 -0.04 3.75
N LEU A 74 -10.78 0.21 3.69
CA LEU A 74 -11.31 1.52 3.35
C LEU A 74 -11.28 2.43 4.59
N SER A 75 -10.91 3.69 4.40
CA SER A 75 -10.79 4.67 5.47
C SER A 75 -11.18 6.06 4.95
N PRO A 76 -11.74 6.95 5.78
CA PRO A 76 -11.94 8.33 5.37
C PRO A 76 -10.62 8.97 4.89
N PRO A 77 -10.67 9.99 4.00
CA PRO A 77 -9.50 10.47 3.28
C PRO A 77 -8.57 11.37 4.13
N TYR A 78 -8.37 11.06 5.41
CA TYR A 78 -7.48 11.79 6.34
C TYR A 78 -6.03 11.89 5.84
N ASN A 79 -5.61 10.96 4.97
CA ASN A 79 -4.30 11.01 4.34
C ASN A 79 -4.15 12.11 3.28
N PHE A 80 -5.26 12.59 2.73
CA PHE A 80 -5.31 13.47 1.56
C PHE A 80 -6.06 14.79 1.81
N VAL A 81 -6.83 14.87 2.89
CA VAL A 81 -7.58 16.08 3.29
C VAL A 81 -7.07 16.57 4.64
N SER A 82 -6.70 17.84 4.71
CA SER A 82 -6.44 18.54 5.97
C SER A 82 -7.51 19.61 6.15
N ILE A 83 -8.41 19.42 7.10
CA ILE A 83 -9.36 20.46 7.49
C ILE A 83 -8.61 21.44 8.39
N ARG A 84 -8.22 22.60 7.84
CA ARG A 84 -7.74 23.72 8.63
C ARG A 84 -8.96 24.52 9.09
N GLY A 85 -9.27 24.43 10.39
CA GLY A 85 -10.17 25.38 11.04
C GLY A 85 -9.52 26.77 11.05
N ARG A 86 -10.32 27.80 10.72
CA ARG A 86 -9.96 29.19 11.03
C ARG A 86 -10.14 29.45 12.50
#